data_AF-A0A7C3EX48-F1
#
_entry.id   AF-A0A7C3EX48-F1
#
_cell.length_a   1.000
_cell.length_b   1.000
_cell.length_c   1.000
_cell.angle_alpha   90.00
_cell.angle_beta   90.00
_cell.angle_gamma   90.00
#
_symmetry.space_group_name_H-M   'P 1'
#
loop_
_entity.id
_entity.type
_entity.pdbx_description
1 polymer ?
#
loop_
_entity_poly.entity_id
_entity_poly.type
_entity_poly.pdbx_seq_one_letter_code
_entity_poly.pdbx_strand_id
1 'polypeptide(L)'
;MFFIDENYLLQLITSKEKVDKLQVEEVLAKARELKGLELEDVAILLKIEDKENLNKLYSTALFIKEEIYGNRLVLFAPLYISNYCSNNCLYCGFRVENKTIERRTLSIDEIKEETKAILEQGHKRILMLMGENHKETGLDFLISAIDAVYSVHDSKGSSIRRINIEIAPLTDDDFKKLKDVKIGTYTVFQETYHYDTYKKMHPSGKKSDYEWRLFTMDRALSNGMHDVGIGALFGLFDYRFEVLALIKHSKYLDEKFGIGPHTISIPRIKPALNAPASQNIPHQVSDRDFKKLVAVIRCAVPYTGMILSTREPHELRSELFNYGISQISAGSKTNIGGYKQALGGFSEIGQFSLNDCRTSGEVIQDVIRQGYIPSFCTACYRLGRVGEDFMDQAKPGLIKLFCQPNALTTLKEYLIDYADEETKKLGEELIRKELETIPNENIRKKTIEFLAKIEKGERDLYF
;
A
#
# COMPACT_ATOMS: atom_id res chain seq x y z
N MET A 1 6.98 5.06 28.31
CA MET A 1 5.74 5.74 27.88
C MET A 1 5.71 5.62 26.37
N PHE A 2 4.64 5.07 25.79
CA PHE A 2 4.53 4.96 24.33
C PHE A 2 4.44 6.36 23.71
N PHE A 3 4.87 6.52 22.46
CA PHE A 3 4.69 7.78 21.72
C PHE A 3 3.21 8.02 21.33
N ILE A 4 2.34 7.04 21.59
CA ILE A 4 0.89 7.10 21.46
C ILE A 4 0.31 7.37 22.85
N ASP A 5 -0.17 8.60 23.08
CA ASP A 5 -0.94 8.96 24.26
C ASP A 5 -2.44 8.76 23.98
N GLU A 6 -2.98 7.61 24.37
CA GLU A 6 -4.37 7.24 24.06
C GLU A 6 -5.38 8.22 24.65
N ASN A 7 -5.12 8.74 25.85
CA ASN A 7 -6.04 9.67 26.52
C ASN A 7 -6.14 10.98 25.74
N TYR A 8 -4.99 11.52 25.31
CA TYR A 8 -4.95 12.72 24.48
C TYR A 8 -5.63 12.50 23.12
N LEU A 9 -5.35 11.39 22.42
CA LEU A 9 -6.00 11.10 21.13
C LEU A 9 -7.52 10.93 21.26
N LEU A 10 -7.98 10.24 22.31
CA LEU A 10 -9.40 10.08 22.60
C LEU A 10 -10.06 11.43 22.96
N GLN A 11 -9.37 12.28 23.73
CA GLN A 11 -9.87 13.61 24.08
C GLN A 11 -10.11 14.47 22.82
N LEU A 12 -9.18 14.43 21.85
CA LEU A 12 -9.31 15.18 20.60
C LEU A 12 -10.60 14.83 19.85
N ILE A 13 -10.99 13.55 19.80
CA ILE A 13 -12.17 13.10 19.02
C ILE A 13 -13.47 13.05 19.82
N THR A 14 -13.40 12.95 21.15
CA THR A 14 -14.59 12.89 22.03
C THR A 14 -15.01 14.26 22.58
N SER A 15 -14.17 15.30 22.48
CA SER A 15 -14.56 16.66 22.83
C SER A 15 -15.85 17.05 22.11
N LYS A 16 -16.85 17.48 22.91
CA LYS A 16 -18.18 17.93 22.46
C LYS A 16 -18.16 19.30 21.79
N GLU A 17 -17.01 19.96 21.74
CA GLU A 17 -16.85 21.22 21.03
C GLU A 17 -17.24 21.03 19.56
N LYS A 18 -18.17 21.85 19.11
CA LYS A 18 -18.56 21.87 17.71
C LYS A 18 -17.40 22.44 16.91
N VAL A 19 -17.01 21.71 15.87
CA VAL A 19 -16.09 22.23 14.88
C VAL A 19 -16.82 23.31 14.09
N ASP A 20 -16.29 24.53 14.12
CA ASP A 20 -16.81 25.64 13.34
C ASP A 20 -16.35 25.55 11.88
N LYS A 21 -17.15 26.10 10.96
CA LYS A 21 -16.84 26.14 9.53
C LYS A 21 -15.51 26.84 9.26
N LEU A 22 -15.22 27.92 9.99
CA LEU A 22 -13.97 28.67 9.82
C LEU A 22 -12.76 27.80 10.15
N GLN A 23 -12.82 27.01 11.23
CA GLN A 23 -11.73 26.10 11.61
C GLN A 23 -11.46 25.06 10.53
N VAL A 24 -12.51 24.50 9.91
CA VAL A 24 -12.34 23.55 8.80
C VAL A 24 -11.65 24.23 7.62
N GLU A 25 -12.07 25.44 7.25
CA GLU A 25 -11.47 26.18 6.14
C GLU A 25 -10.00 26.51 6.37
N GLU A 26 -9.64 26.93 7.58
CA GLU A 26 -8.25 27.17 7.98
C GLU A 26 -7.41 25.89 7.88
N VAL A 27 -7.91 24.76 8.40
CA VAL A 27 -7.19 23.48 8.34
C VAL A 27 -7.02 23.02 6.89
N LEU A 28 -8.04 23.15 6.05
CA LEU A 28 -7.95 22.80 4.63
C LEU A 28 -6.98 23.71 3.87
N ALA A 29 -6.90 25.00 4.23
CA ALA A 29 -5.90 25.92 3.69
C ALA A 29 -4.48 25.50 4.08
N LYS A 30 -4.24 25.15 5.35
CA LYS A 30 -2.96 24.58 5.80
C LYS A 30 -2.58 23.31 5.03
N ALA A 31 -3.53 22.40 4.83
CA ALA A 31 -3.29 21.15 4.09
C ALA A 31 -2.79 21.41 2.66
N ARG A 32 -3.30 22.46 2.00
CA ARG A 32 -2.88 22.86 0.64
C ARG A 32 -1.46 23.40 0.57
N GLU A 33 -0.84 23.74 1.70
CA GLU A 33 0.59 24.10 1.75
C GLU A 33 1.51 22.87 1.60
N LEU A 34 0.96 21.65 1.63
CA LEU A 34 1.68 20.39 1.50
C LEU A 34 2.69 20.10 2.63
N LYS A 35 2.62 20.82 3.75
CA LYS A 35 3.54 20.63 4.90
C LYS A 35 3.09 19.60 5.93
N GLY A 36 1.97 18.93 5.66
CA GLY A 36 1.30 18.04 6.62
C GLY A 36 0.45 18.79 7.64
N LEU A 37 -0.24 18.04 8.50
CA LEU A 37 -1.14 18.58 9.53
C LEU A 37 -0.74 18.11 10.93
N GLU A 38 -1.06 18.91 11.94
CA GLU A 38 -0.97 18.52 13.34
C GLU A 38 -2.16 17.66 13.78
N LEU A 39 -2.06 17.00 14.94
CA LEU A 39 -3.09 16.08 15.40
C LEU A 39 -4.44 16.77 15.66
N GLU A 40 -4.41 18.00 16.16
CA GLU A 40 -5.59 18.85 16.36
C GLU A 40 -6.28 19.17 15.02
N ASP A 41 -5.50 19.53 14.01
CA ASP A 41 -5.99 19.79 12.65
C ASP A 41 -6.64 18.51 12.07
N VAL A 42 -6.01 17.35 12.23
CA VAL A 42 -6.55 16.05 11.80
C VAL A 42 -7.86 15.72 12.54
N ALA A 43 -7.92 15.96 13.85
CA ALA A 43 -9.12 15.72 14.65
C ALA A 43 -10.30 16.60 14.21
N ILE A 44 -10.04 17.86 13.84
CA ILE A 44 -11.02 18.77 13.24
C ILE A 44 -11.62 18.15 11.97
N LEU A 45 -10.78 17.67 11.05
CA LEU A 45 -11.26 17.08 9.79
C LEU A 45 -12.04 15.77 10.00
N LEU A 46 -11.63 14.94 10.97
CA LEU A 46 -12.32 13.70 11.31
C LEU A 46 -13.74 13.92 11.87
N LYS A 47 -13.98 15.08 12.50
CA LYS A 47 -15.28 15.48 13.04
C LYS A 47 -16.22 16.08 12.00
N ILE A 48 -15.80 16.25 10.75
CA ILE A 48 -16.69 16.76 9.69
C ILE A 48 -17.82 15.76 9.43
N GLU A 49 -19.06 16.23 9.52
CA GLU A 49 -20.28 15.45 9.27
C GLU A 49 -21.14 16.03 8.13
N ASP A 50 -21.05 17.34 7.88
CA ASP A 50 -21.86 18.00 6.86
C ASP A 50 -21.30 17.81 5.45
N LYS A 51 -22.20 17.73 4.47
CA LYS A 51 -21.87 17.45 3.07
C LYS A 51 -21.01 18.54 2.43
N GLU A 52 -21.19 19.81 2.82
CA GLU A 52 -20.47 20.93 2.23
C GLU A 52 -18.97 20.82 2.56
N ASN A 53 -18.64 20.65 3.84
CA ASN A 53 -17.26 20.51 4.29
C ASN A 53 -16.63 19.18 3.86
N LEU A 54 -17.40 18.09 3.76
CA LEU A 54 -16.90 16.85 3.16
C LEU A 54 -16.43 17.05 1.72
N ASN A 55 -17.20 17.78 0.90
CA ASN A 55 -16.79 18.09 -0.47
C ASN A 55 -15.54 18.98 -0.54
N LYS A 56 -15.41 19.94 0.39
CA LYS A 56 -14.17 20.76 0.51
C LYS A 56 -12.97 19.89 0.91
N LEU A 57 -13.14 18.93 1.82
CA LEU A 57 -12.12 17.96 2.19
C LEU A 57 -11.71 17.09 0.98
N TYR A 58 -12.68 16.53 0.25
CA TYR A 58 -12.40 15.68 -0.92
C TYR A 58 -11.68 16.43 -2.04
N SER A 59 -12.10 17.66 -2.35
CA SER A 59 -11.42 18.49 -3.35
C SER A 59 -10.00 18.88 -2.92
N THR A 60 -9.78 19.12 -1.62
CA THR A 60 -8.44 19.40 -1.08
C THR A 60 -7.55 18.15 -1.15
N ALA A 61 -8.07 16.98 -0.81
CA ALA A 61 -7.31 15.73 -0.94
C ALA A 61 -6.95 15.39 -2.39
N LEU A 62 -7.86 15.67 -3.34
CA LEU A 62 -7.59 15.54 -4.77
C LEU A 62 -6.47 16.48 -5.21
N PHE A 63 -6.54 17.76 -4.85
CA PHE A 63 -5.49 18.75 -5.15
C PHE A 63 -4.12 18.27 -4.65
N ILE A 64 -4.02 17.84 -3.39
CA ILE A 64 -2.77 17.34 -2.81
C ILE A 64 -2.27 16.10 -3.56
N LYS A 65 -3.19 15.20 -3.92
CA LYS A 65 -2.85 14.01 -4.70
C LYS A 65 -2.28 14.40 -6.07
N GLU A 66 -2.92 15.31 -6.78
CA GLU A 66 -2.48 15.77 -8.10
C GLU A 66 -1.13 16.49 -8.02
N GLU A 67 -0.93 17.33 -7.02
CA GLU A 67 0.32 18.08 -6.86
C GLU A 67 1.55 17.19 -6.59
N ILE A 68 1.37 16.03 -5.94
CA ILE A 68 2.48 15.15 -5.53
C ILE A 68 2.56 13.90 -6.42
N TYR A 69 1.42 13.26 -6.67
CA TYR A 69 1.35 11.99 -7.39
C TYR A 69 0.85 12.16 -8.83
N GLY A 70 0.21 13.28 -9.17
CA GLY A 70 -0.54 13.43 -10.41
C GLY A 70 -1.68 12.41 -10.49
N ASN A 71 -2.07 12.06 -11.72
CA ASN A 71 -3.02 11.00 -12.02
C ASN A 71 -2.37 9.60 -12.11
N ARG A 72 -1.17 9.41 -11.56
CA ARG A 72 -0.51 8.09 -11.52
C ARG A 72 -1.11 7.20 -10.43
N LEU A 73 -1.24 5.91 -10.74
CA LEU A 73 -1.51 4.84 -9.78
C LEU A 73 -0.49 3.72 -9.96
N VAL A 74 0.26 3.39 -8.91
CA VAL A 74 1.26 2.31 -8.96
C VAL A 74 0.59 0.97 -8.68
N LEU A 75 0.84 -0.04 -9.53
CA LEU A 75 0.25 -1.36 -9.40
C LEU A 75 1.23 -2.37 -8.81
N PHE A 76 0.73 -3.27 -7.98
CA PHE A 76 1.47 -4.42 -7.46
C PHE A 76 0.55 -5.65 -7.31
N ALA A 77 1.16 -6.80 -7.08
CA ALA A 77 0.46 -8.05 -6.76
C ALA A 77 0.89 -8.57 -5.38
N PRO A 78 -0.03 -8.98 -4.50
CA PRO A 78 0.33 -9.69 -3.28
C PRO A 78 0.73 -11.14 -3.59
N LEU A 79 1.85 -11.63 -3.06
CA LEU A 79 2.28 -13.02 -3.17
C LEU A 79 2.34 -13.65 -1.78
N TYR A 80 1.38 -14.51 -1.46
CA TYR A 80 1.36 -15.24 -0.20
C TYR A 80 2.16 -16.53 -0.32
N ILE A 81 3.29 -16.61 0.40
CA ILE A 81 4.21 -17.76 0.32
C ILE A 81 3.99 -18.79 1.44
N SER A 82 3.33 -18.41 2.54
CA SER A 82 2.96 -19.34 3.62
C SER A 82 1.77 -18.83 4.43
N ASN A 83 0.86 -19.74 4.79
CA ASN A 83 -0.25 -19.46 5.71
C ASN A 83 -0.06 -20.08 7.11
N TYR A 84 1.11 -20.67 7.40
CA TYR A 84 1.43 -21.12 8.75
C TYR A 84 1.61 -19.92 9.68
N CYS A 85 0.90 -19.93 10.81
CA CYS A 85 0.94 -18.84 11.78
C CYS A 85 0.72 -19.38 13.19
N SER A 86 1.57 -19.01 14.14
CA SER A 86 1.41 -19.39 15.55
C SER A 86 0.45 -18.48 16.32
N ASN A 87 0.05 -17.34 15.75
CA ASN A 87 -0.82 -16.37 16.44
C ASN A 87 -2.30 -16.73 16.30
N ASN A 88 -3.10 -16.22 17.24
CA ASN A 88 -4.54 -16.49 17.27
C ASN A 88 -5.41 -15.23 17.05
N CYS A 89 -5.05 -14.38 16.07
CA CYS A 89 -5.73 -13.12 15.81
C CYS A 89 -7.21 -13.33 15.49
N LEU A 90 -8.12 -12.71 16.25
CA LEU A 90 -9.56 -13.01 16.18
C LEU A 90 -10.23 -12.58 14.85
N TYR A 91 -9.56 -11.76 14.05
CA TYR A 91 -10.03 -11.23 12.77
C TYR A 91 -9.41 -11.93 11.54
N CYS A 92 -8.46 -12.85 11.73
CA CYS A 92 -7.66 -13.40 10.62
C CYS A 92 -8.03 -14.86 10.32
N GLY A 93 -8.24 -15.18 9.04
CA GLY A 93 -8.48 -16.56 8.60
C GLY A 93 -7.29 -17.50 8.85
N PHE A 94 -6.05 -16.98 8.91
CA PHE A 94 -4.85 -17.79 9.15
C PHE A 94 -4.53 -18.04 10.63
N ARG A 95 -5.38 -17.59 11.56
CA ARG A 95 -5.17 -17.83 13.01
C ARG A 95 -4.95 -19.30 13.33
N VAL A 96 -4.09 -19.62 14.30
CA VAL A 96 -3.66 -20.98 14.64
C VAL A 96 -4.82 -21.94 14.98
N GLU A 97 -5.89 -21.41 15.59
CA GLU A 97 -7.09 -22.19 15.94
C GLU A 97 -8.01 -22.46 14.76
N ASN A 98 -7.78 -21.83 13.60
CA ASN A 98 -8.49 -22.22 12.39
C ASN A 98 -7.92 -23.54 11.86
N LYS A 99 -8.59 -24.64 12.20
CA LYS A 99 -8.26 -26.01 11.75
C LYS A 99 -9.01 -26.41 10.47
N THR A 100 -9.84 -25.54 9.90
CA THR A 100 -10.63 -25.85 8.70
C THR A 100 -9.94 -25.42 7.41
N ILE A 101 -8.76 -24.79 7.49
CA ILE A 101 -7.95 -24.42 6.33
C ILE A 101 -6.77 -25.38 6.18
N GLU A 102 -6.38 -25.65 4.94
CA GLU A 102 -5.14 -26.36 4.64
C GLU A 102 -3.95 -25.47 4.98
N ARG A 103 -2.98 -26.02 5.73
CA ARG A 103 -1.73 -25.32 6.04
C ARG A 103 -0.70 -25.65 4.99
N ARG A 104 -0.15 -24.61 4.37
CA ARG A 104 0.76 -24.74 3.24
C ARG A 104 1.81 -23.65 3.22
N THR A 105 3.00 -24.05 2.81
CA THR A 105 4.12 -23.18 2.44
C THR A 105 4.52 -23.56 1.03
N LEU A 106 4.75 -22.56 0.17
CA LEU A 106 5.25 -22.80 -1.17
C LEU A 106 6.71 -23.25 -1.11
N SER A 107 7.05 -24.27 -1.87
CA SER A 107 8.44 -24.57 -2.21
C SER A 107 9.05 -23.45 -3.06
N ILE A 108 10.38 -23.40 -3.13
CA ILE A 108 11.09 -22.42 -3.96
C ILE A 108 10.68 -22.51 -5.44
N ASP A 109 10.43 -23.71 -5.96
CA ASP A 109 9.98 -23.89 -7.34
C ASP A 109 8.54 -23.40 -7.54
N GLU A 110 7.64 -23.65 -6.60
CA GLU A 110 6.28 -23.08 -6.65
C GLU A 110 6.29 -21.55 -6.55
N ILE A 111 7.20 -20.95 -5.75
CA ILE A 111 7.37 -19.49 -5.71
C ILE A 111 7.79 -18.96 -7.07
N LYS A 112 8.67 -19.68 -7.79
CA LYS A 112 9.04 -19.29 -9.16
C LYS A 112 7.87 -19.39 -10.13
N GLU A 113 7.06 -20.43 -10.02
CA GLU A 113 5.85 -20.59 -10.84
C GLU A 113 4.82 -19.48 -10.58
N GLU A 114 4.54 -19.17 -9.32
CA GLU A 114 3.66 -18.06 -8.94
C GLU A 114 4.19 -16.73 -9.46
N THR A 115 5.51 -16.50 -9.34
CA THR A 115 6.17 -15.30 -9.84
C THR A 115 6.01 -15.17 -11.35
N LYS A 116 6.18 -16.27 -12.08
CA LYS A 116 5.96 -16.29 -13.52
C LYS A 116 4.51 -15.94 -13.85
N ALA A 117 3.53 -16.53 -13.17
CA ALA A 117 2.12 -16.22 -13.38
C ALA A 117 1.76 -14.75 -13.06
N ILE A 118 2.42 -14.13 -12.08
CA ILE A 118 2.30 -12.70 -11.77
C ILE A 118 2.92 -11.84 -12.88
N LEU A 119 4.09 -12.22 -13.40
CA LEU A 119 4.76 -11.49 -14.48
C LEU A 119 3.99 -11.55 -15.80
N GLU A 120 3.39 -12.70 -16.15
CA GLU A 120 2.54 -12.85 -17.36
C GLU A 120 1.28 -11.97 -17.30
N GLN A 121 0.91 -11.46 -16.12
CA GLN A 121 -0.14 -10.44 -15.95
C GLN A 121 0.39 -9.00 -16.05
N GLY A 122 1.66 -8.83 -16.42
CA GLY A 122 2.33 -7.56 -16.62
C GLY A 122 2.90 -6.91 -15.36
N HIS A 123 2.72 -7.49 -14.17
CA HIS A 123 3.24 -6.92 -12.92
C HIS A 123 4.78 -6.84 -12.92
N LYS A 124 5.30 -5.83 -12.23
CA LYS A 124 6.74 -5.65 -11.97
C LYS A 124 7.06 -5.47 -10.48
N ARG A 125 6.02 -5.49 -9.64
CA ARG A 125 6.08 -5.19 -8.21
C ARG A 125 5.29 -6.23 -7.44
N ILE A 126 5.92 -6.82 -6.43
CA ILE A 126 5.29 -7.79 -5.55
C ILE A 126 5.27 -7.25 -4.12
N LEU A 127 4.18 -7.51 -3.40
CA LEU A 127 4.14 -7.48 -1.93
C LEU A 127 4.15 -8.93 -1.45
N MET A 128 5.24 -9.40 -0.87
CA MET A 128 5.36 -10.77 -0.39
C MET A 128 4.86 -10.88 1.05
N LEU A 129 4.01 -11.87 1.33
CA LEU A 129 3.36 -12.06 2.63
C LEU A 129 3.55 -13.49 3.15
N MET A 130 3.73 -13.61 4.46
CA MET A 130 3.69 -14.90 5.14
C MET A 130 3.16 -14.77 6.57
N GLY A 131 2.61 -15.87 7.11
CA GLY A 131 2.27 -15.96 8.53
C GLY A 131 3.51 -15.96 9.44
N GLU A 132 3.27 -15.92 10.75
CA GLU A 132 4.33 -15.69 11.74
C GLU A 132 4.76 -16.97 12.48
N ASN A 133 6.07 -17.09 12.71
CA ASN A 133 6.68 -17.96 13.73
C ASN A 133 6.33 -19.45 13.56
N HIS A 134 6.64 -19.97 12.37
CA HIS A 134 6.64 -21.41 12.07
C HIS A 134 8.08 -21.89 11.84
N LYS A 135 8.40 -23.11 12.31
CA LYS A 135 9.77 -23.67 12.31
C LYS A 135 10.42 -23.67 10.93
N GLU A 136 9.62 -23.78 9.87
CA GLU A 136 10.08 -23.92 8.49
C GLU A 136 9.98 -22.62 7.67
N THR A 137 9.40 -21.54 8.21
CA THR A 137 9.21 -20.26 7.50
C THR A 137 9.82 -19.09 8.27
N GLY A 138 11.10 -19.23 8.59
CA GLY A 138 11.92 -18.17 9.17
C GLY A 138 12.47 -17.19 8.13
N LEU A 139 13.37 -16.29 8.58
CA LEU A 139 13.99 -15.29 7.72
C LEU A 139 14.78 -15.91 6.57
N ASP A 140 15.53 -16.99 6.79
CA ASP A 140 16.34 -17.63 5.74
C ASP A 140 15.48 -18.16 4.58
N PHE A 141 14.28 -18.68 4.88
CA PHE A 141 13.31 -19.08 3.87
C PHE A 141 12.79 -17.87 3.08
N LEU A 142 12.48 -16.76 3.77
CA LEU A 142 12.06 -15.52 3.12
C LEU A 142 13.15 -14.97 2.19
N ILE A 143 14.41 -14.99 2.60
CA ILE A 143 15.54 -14.56 1.77
C ILE A 143 15.63 -15.43 0.51
N SER A 144 15.57 -16.75 0.68
CA SER A 144 15.55 -17.71 -0.44
C SER A 144 14.36 -17.48 -1.39
N ALA A 145 13.19 -17.14 -0.83
CA ALA A 145 12.00 -16.78 -1.61
C ALA A 145 12.20 -15.49 -2.40
N ILE A 146 12.79 -14.46 -1.80
CA ILE A 146 13.11 -13.18 -2.46
C ILE A 146 14.07 -13.41 -3.64
N ASP A 147 15.13 -14.18 -3.43
CA ASP A 147 16.09 -14.53 -4.49
C ASP A 147 15.42 -15.31 -5.63
N ALA A 148 14.53 -16.24 -5.27
CA ALA A 148 13.74 -16.99 -6.24
C ALA A 148 12.87 -16.06 -7.10
N VAL A 149 12.15 -15.12 -6.50
CA VAL A 149 11.33 -14.14 -7.23
C VAL A 149 12.19 -13.30 -8.20
N TYR A 150 13.34 -12.79 -7.76
CA TYR A 150 14.21 -11.99 -8.63
C TYR A 150 14.88 -12.80 -9.75
N SER A 151 15.01 -14.11 -9.59
CA SER A 151 15.61 -14.98 -10.61
C SER A 151 14.69 -15.25 -11.82
N VAL A 152 13.38 -15.03 -11.66
CA VAL A 152 12.37 -15.41 -12.67
C VAL A 152 12.25 -14.34 -13.74
N HIS A 153 12.18 -14.82 -14.98
CA HIS A 153 11.76 -14.04 -16.14
C HIS A 153 10.54 -14.71 -16.78
N ASP A 154 9.65 -13.90 -17.35
CA ASP A 154 8.46 -14.39 -18.06
C ASP A 154 8.73 -14.68 -19.55
N SER A 155 7.67 -15.02 -20.29
CA SER A 155 7.71 -15.28 -21.73
C SER A 155 8.22 -14.10 -22.58
N LYS A 156 8.24 -12.89 -22.03
CA LYS A 156 8.69 -11.64 -22.68
C LYS A 156 10.08 -11.22 -22.21
N GLY A 157 10.71 -11.97 -21.31
CA GLY A 157 11.99 -11.62 -20.71
C GLY A 157 11.89 -10.52 -19.64
N SER A 158 10.69 -10.22 -19.14
CA SER A 158 10.49 -9.28 -18.02
C SER A 158 10.73 -9.96 -16.68
N SER A 159 11.17 -9.18 -15.69
CA SER A 159 11.43 -9.61 -14.32
C SER A 159 10.71 -8.74 -13.28
N ILE A 160 10.64 -9.23 -12.04
CA ILE A 160 10.17 -8.43 -10.90
C ILE A 160 11.24 -7.42 -10.53
N ARG A 161 10.82 -6.17 -10.37
CA ARG A 161 11.71 -5.01 -10.23
C ARG A 161 11.76 -4.44 -8.82
N ARG A 162 10.78 -4.78 -7.97
CA ARG A 162 10.74 -4.42 -6.54
C ARG A 162 9.87 -5.40 -5.77
N ILE A 163 10.40 -5.89 -4.65
CA ILE A 163 9.66 -6.72 -3.69
C ILE A 163 9.52 -5.94 -2.39
N ASN A 164 8.30 -5.58 -2.03
CA ASN A 164 7.97 -5.18 -0.67
C ASN A 164 7.66 -6.45 0.14
N ILE A 165 7.85 -6.40 1.45
CA ILE A 165 7.49 -7.53 2.33
C ILE A 165 6.53 -7.07 3.42
N GLU A 166 5.53 -7.88 3.71
CA GLU A 166 4.61 -7.72 4.84
C GLU A 166 4.69 -8.98 5.70
N ILE A 167 5.51 -8.90 6.74
CA ILE A 167 5.81 -10.01 7.64
C ILE A 167 5.74 -9.57 9.09
N ALA A 168 5.86 -10.51 10.02
CA ALA A 168 5.89 -10.18 11.43
C ALA A 168 7.12 -9.34 11.85
N PRO A 169 7.03 -8.62 12.99
CA PRO A 169 8.16 -7.92 13.60
C PRO A 169 9.39 -8.81 13.76
N LEU A 170 10.55 -8.28 13.36
CA LEU A 170 11.84 -8.95 13.44
C LEU A 170 12.69 -8.42 14.61
N THR A 171 13.72 -9.19 14.95
CA THR A 171 14.78 -8.78 15.89
C THR A 171 15.79 -7.85 15.22
N ASP A 172 16.61 -7.16 16.02
CA ASP A 172 17.69 -6.32 15.48
C ASP A 172 18.67 -7.14 14.62
N ASP A 173 19.03 -8.35 15.05
CA ASP A 173 19.94 -9.21 14.31
C ASP A 173 19.32 -9.72 13.00
N ASP A 174 18.01 -10.00 13.00
CA ASP A 174 17.28 -10.34 11.78
C ASP A 174 17.20 -9.13 10.82
N PHE A 175 17.02 -7.91 11.31
CA PHE A 175 17.08 -6.72 10.46
C PHE A 175 18.47 -6.47 9.91
N LYS A 176 19.55 -6.71 10.67
CA LYS A 176 20.93 -6.63 10.16
C LYS A 176 21.15 -7.61 9.00
N LYS A 177 20.59 -8.82 9.07
CA LYS A 177 20.61 -9.77 7.95
C LYS A 177 19.76 -9.28 6.76
N LEU A 178 18.57 -8.74 7.04
CA LEU A 178 17.65 -8.27 6.02
C LEU A 178 18.16 -7.03 5.27
N LYS A 179 18.98 -6.19 5.92
CA LYS A 179 19.59 -4.99 5.33
C LYS A 179 20.30 -5.27 4.01
N ASP A 180 20.99 -6.40 3.91
CA ASP A 180 21.76 -6.78 2.71
C ASP A 180 20.88 -7.43 1.62
N VAL A 181 19.60 -7.67 1.90
CA VAL A 181 18.63 -8.27 1.00
C VAL A 181 17.93 -7.17 0.21
N LYS A 182 17.75 -7.38 -1.10
CA LYS A 182 17.14 -6.40 -2.01
C LYS A 182 15.62 -6.28 -1.84
N ILE A 183 15.16 -5.77 -0.71
CA ILE A 183 13.75 -5.43 -0.52
C ILE A 183 13.50 -3.94 -0.74
N GLY A 184 12.28 -3.61 -1.18
CA GLY A 184 11.78 -2.25 -1.27
C GLY A 184 11.34 -1.75 0.11
N THR A 185 10.09 -2.04 0.47
CA THR A 185 9.50 -1.57 1.74
C THR A 185 9.27 -2.73 2.71
N TYR A 186 9.70 -2.56 3.96
CA TYR A 186 9.31 -3.43 5.07
C TYR A 186 8.01 -2.94 5.70
N THR A 187 6.96 -3.76 5.65
CA THR A 187 5.60 -3.36 6.05
C THR A 187 5.12 -4.16 7.25
N VAL A 188 4.60 -3.45 8.25
CA VAL A 188 3.91 -4.05 9.41
C VAL A 188 2.73 -3.17 9.76
N PHE A 189 1.53 -3.75 9.78
CA PHE A 189 0.36 -3.04 10.31
C PHE A 189 0.38 -3.10 11.82
N GLN A 190 0.17 -1.98 12.50
CA GLN A 190 -0.10 -2.01 13.94
C GLN A 190 -1.42 -2.76 14.24
N GLU A 191 -2.29 -2.89 13.23
CA GLU A 191 -3.65 -3.46 13.29
C GLU A 191 -4.61 -2.57 14.06
N THR A 192 -4.30 -2.27 15.32
CA THR A 192 -5.02 -1.31 16.15
C THR A 192 -4.05 -0.70 17.15
N TYR A 193 -4.09 0.61 17.28
CA TYR A 193 -3.26 1.35 18.23
C TYR A 193 -3.90 1.45 19.61
N HIS A 194 -5.17 1.03 19.77
CA HIS A 194 -5.84 1.04 21.06
C HIS A 194 -5.41 -0.19 21.85
N TYR A 195 -4.72 0.00 22.98
CA TYR A 195 -4.02 -1.08 23.67
C TYR A 195 -4.94 -2.23 24.11
N ASP A 196 -6.08 -1.90 24.71
CA ASP A 196 -7.03 -2.91 25.20
C ASP A 196 -7.68 -3.68 24.04
N THR A 197 -7.97 -2.99 22.92
CA THR A 197 -8.46 -3.66 21.71
C THR A 197 -7.37 -4.57 21.14
N TYR A 198 -6.11 -4.11 21.11
CA TYR A 198 -5.01 -4.92 20.63
C TYR A 198 -4.87 -6.22 21.43
N LYS A 199 -4.83 -6.14 22.76
CA LYS A 199 -4.76 -7.33 23.63
C LYS A 199 -5.92 -8.29 23.39
N LYS A 200 -7.14 -7.76 23.26
CA LYS A 200 -8.33 -8.57 22.97
C LYS A 200 -8.23 -9.26 21.61
N MET A 201 -7.77 -8.56 20.58
CA MET A 201 -7.70 -9.07 19.21
C MET A 201 -6.53 -10.02 18.98
N HIS A 202 -5.50 -9.99 19.84
CA HIS A 202 -4.29 -10.81 19.77
C HIS A 202 -4.09 -11.63 21.07
N PRO A 203 -4.97 -12.60 21.37
CA PRO A 203 -4.98 -13.28 22.67
C PRO A 203 -3.77 -14.19 22.93
N SER A 204 -3.03 -14.60 21.89
CA SER A 204 -1.87 -15.49 22.03
C SER A 204 -0.91 -15.40 20.85
N GLY A 205 0.31 -15.93 21.07
CA GLY A 205 1.43 -15.90 20.12
C GLY A 205 2.29 -14.65 20.29
N LYS A 206 3.40 -14.54 19.55
CA LYS A 206 4.31 -13.38 19.65
C LYS A 206 3.62 -12.05 19.34
N LYS A 207 2.59 -12.07 18.50
CA LYS A 207 1.79 -10.87 18.18
C LYS A 207 0.99 -10.33 19.37
N SER A 208 0.81 -11.06 20.48
CA SER A 208 0.15 -10.50 21.66
C SER A 208 0.95 -9.40 22.35
N ASP A 209 2.26 -9.31 22.07
CA ASP A 209 3.12 -8.24 22.57
C ASP A 209 2.90 -6.95 21.75
N TYR A 210 2.17 -6.02 22.37
CA TYR A 210 1.85 -4.72 21.78
C TYR A 210 3.09 -3.86 21.53
N GLU A 211 4.00 -3.81 22.52
CA GLU A 211 5.17 -2.95 22.48
C GLU A 211 6.18 -3.46 21.45
N TRP A 212 6.38 -4.78 21.42
CA TRP A 212 7.21 -5.43 20.40
C TRP A 212 6.76 -5.07 18.99
N ARG A 213 5.45 -5.06 18.72
CA ARG A 213 4.92 -4.67 17.42
C ARG A 213 5.02 -3.17 17.17
N LEU A 214 4.65 -2.33 18.14
CA LEU A 214 4.65 -0.87 17.99
C LEU A 214 6.03 -0.32 17.61
N PHE A 215 7.09 -0.79 18.28
CA PHE A 215 8.48 -0.34 18.03
C PHE A 215 9.21 -1.13 16.92
N THR A 216 8.50 -1.90 16.09
CA THR A 216 9.16 -2.66 15.02
C THR A 216 9.78 -1.77 13.95
N MET A 217 9.20 -0.59 13.70
CA MET A 217 9.74 0.35 12.72
C MET A 217 11.01 1.02 13.24
N ASP A 218 11.09 1.30 14.54
CA ASP A 218 12.33 1.75 15.18
C ASP A 218 13.47 0.75 14.96
N ARG A 219 13.20 -0.54 15.19
CA ARG A 219 14.20 -1.60 14.98
C ARG A 219 14.59 -1.71 13.51
N ALA A 220 13.62 -1.65 12.59
CA ALA A 220 13.89 -1.68 11.16
C ALA A 220 14.83 -0.53 10.74
N LEU A 221 14.45 0.72 11.06
CA LEU A 221 15.20 1.92 10.68
C LEU A 221 16.58 1.98 11.36
N SER A 222 16.65 1.64 12.65
CA SER A 222 17.92 1.63 13.40
C SER A 222 18.92 0.59 12.88
N ASN A 223 18.44 -0.44 12.17
CA ASN A 223 19.28 -1.51 11.61
C ASN A 223 19.41 -1.45 10.08
N GLY A 224 19.18 -0.27 9.48
CA GLY A 224 19.56 0.02 8.09
C GLY A 224 18.46 -0.19 7.04
N MET A 225 17.20 -0.35 7.45
CA MET A 225 16.08 -0.22 6.52
C MET A 225 15.84 1.25 6.18
N HIS A 226 15.48 1.54 4.92
CA HIS A 226 15.23 2.91 4.45
C HIS A 226 13.75 3.21 4.18
N ASP A 227 12.99 2.22 3.68
CA ASP A 227 11.57 2.37 3.40
C ASP A 227 10.77 1.46 4.34
N VAL A 228 9.94 2.05 5.19
CA VAL A 228 8.99 1.31 6.06
C VAL A 228 7.54 1.64 5.72
N GLY A 229 6.65 0.67 5.93
CA GLY A 229 5.22 0.78 5.68
C GLY A 229 4.41 0.48 6.94
N ILE A 230 3.58 1.42 7.39
CA ILE A 230 2.68 1.23 8.53
C ILE A 230 1.23 1.01 8.06
N GLY A 231 0.34 0.64 8.96
CA GLY A 231 -1.08 0.50 8.66
C GLY A 231 -1.92 0.15 9.87
N ALA A 232 -3.23 0.36 9.76
CA ALA A 232 -4.22 -0.03 10.76
C ALA A 232 -5.36 -0.80 10.07
N LEU A 233 -5.89 -1.82 10.75
CA LEU A 233 -7.01 -2.62 10.28
C LEU A 233 -8.32 -1.95 10.74
N PHE A 234 -8.86 -1.11 9.87
CA PHE A 234 -10.07 -0.35 10.14
C PHE A 234 -11.26 -1.28 10.37
N GLY A 235 -11.91 -1.11 11.52
CA GLY A 235 -13.00 -1.98 11.98
C GLY A 235 -12.76 -2.63 13.35
N LEU A 236 -11.51 -2.66 13.81
CA LEU A 236 -11.18 -3.19 15.14
C LEU A 236 -11.51 -2.21 16.28
N PHE A 237 -11.33 -0.91 16.05
CA PHE A 237 -11.64 0.18 16.97
C PHE A 237 -12.15 1.42 16.22
N ASP A 238 -12.44 2.51 16.93
CA ASP A 238 -12.87 3.78 16.32
C ASP A 238 -11.86 4.28 15.26
N TYR A 239 -12.30 4.38 14.01
CA TYR A 239 -11.43 4.77 12.90
C TYR A 239 -10.76 6.14 13.11
N ARG A 240 -11.40 7.06 13.85
CA ARG A 240 -10.87 8.40 14.09
C ARG A 240 -9.65 8.32 15.00
N PHE A 241 -9.72 7.46 16.02
CA PHE A 241 -8.58 7.17 16.89
C PHE A 241 -7.44 6.54 16.09
N GLU A 242 -7.75 5.53 15.28
CA GLU A 242 -6.75 4.82 14.47
C GLU A 242 -6.05 5.75 13.46
N VAL A 243 -6.79 6.69 12.84
CA VAL A 243 -6.20 7.71 11.96
C VAL A 243 -5.25 8.61 12.75
N LEU A 244 -5.68 9.16 13.89
CA LEU A 244 -4.82 10.01 14.71
C LEU A 244 -3.54 9.27 15.17
N ALA A 245 -3.68 8.01 15.56
CA ALA A 245 -2.54 7.20 15.98
C ALA A 245 -1.59 6.87 14.81
N LEU A 246 -2.12 6.61 13.61
CA LEU A 246 -1.31 6.50 12.39
C LEU A 246 -0.53 7.77 12.09
N ILE A 247 -1.18 8.95 12.17
CA ILE A 247 -0.51 10.24 11.95
C ILE A 247 0.55 10.50 13.04
N LYS A 248 0.25 10.18 14.31
CA LYS A 248 1.24 10.30 15.39
C LYS A 248 2.43 9.36 15.19
N HIS A 249 2.21 8.11 14.76
CA HIS A 249 3.29 7.19 14.41
C HIS A 249 4.11 7.71 13.23
N SER A 250 3.46 8.25 12.20
CA SER A 250 4.14 8.87 11.07
C SER A 250 5.06 10.01 11.49
N LYS A 251 4.55 10.96 12.30
CA LYS A 251 5.32 12.09 12.84
C LYS A 251 6.45 11.63 13.75
N TYR A 252 6.21 10.63 14.60
CA TYR A 252 7.24 10.06 15.48
C TYR A 252 8.43 9.52 14.70
N LEU A 253 8.19 8.78 13.60
CA LEU A 253 9.27 8.27 12.76
C LEU A 253 10.05 9.40 12.08
N ASP A 254 9.34 10.41 11.56
CA ASP A 254 9.95 11.59 10.93
C ASP A 254 10.81 12.38 11.92
N GLU A 255 10.30 12.65 13.13
CA GLU A 255 11.01 13.35 14.21
C GLU A 255 12.25 12.59 14.69
N LYS A 256 12.17 11.26 14.80
CA LYS A 256 13.24 10.44 15.38
C LYS A 256 14.31 10.02 14.38
N PHE A 257 13.93 9.76 13.13
CA PHE A 257 14.81 9.20 12.10
C PHE A 257 15.01 10.12 10.90
N GLY A 258 14.39 11.30 10.88
CA GLY A 258 14.41 12.23 9.74
C GLY A 258 13.50 11.81 8.58
N ILE A 259 12.82 10.65 8.71
CA ILE A 259 11.97 10.07 7.68
C ILE A 259 10.70 9.45 8.27
N GLY A 260 9.56 9.86 7.74
CA GLY A 260 8.29 9.19 7.96
C GLY A 260 8.17 7.85 7.20
N PRO A 261 7.04 7.13 7.35
CA PRO A 261 6.76 5.93 6.57
C PRO A 261 6.64 6.24 5.08
N HIS A 262 7.20 5.36 4.24
CA HIS A 262 7.07 5.42 2.79
C HIS A 262 5.62 5.17 2.35
N THR A 263 4.90 4.28 3.06
CA THR A 263 3.49 3.99 2.80
C THR A 263 2.66 3.80 4.05
N ILE A 264 1.39 4.20 3.97
CA ILE A 264 0.33 3.80 4.89
C ILE A 264 -0.66 2.89 4.15
N SER A 265 -0.89 1.70 4.71
CA SER A 265 -1.95 0.80 4.25
C SER A 265 -3.21 0.98 5.09
N ILE A 266 -4.36 0.97 4.42
CA ILE A 266 -5.66 1.28 5.01
C ILE A 266 -6.69 0.14 4.86
N PRO A 267 -6.35 -1.13 5.16
CA PRO A 267 -7.29 -2.23 5.00
C PRO A 267 -8.50 -2.06 5.93
N ARG A 268 -9.72 -2.22 5.42
CA ARG A 268 -10.88 -2.56 6.27
C ARG A 268 -10.87 -4.04 6.58
N ILE A 269 -11.30 -4.39 7.79
CA ILE A 269 -11.61 -5.78 8.13
C ILE A 269 -12.66 -6.31 7.17
N LYS A 270 -12.43 -7.53 6.68
CA LYS A 270 -13.33 -8.25 5.79
C LYS A 270 -13.60 -9.63 6.37
N PRO A 271 -14.77 -10.22 6.10
CA PRO A 271 -15.08 -11.56 6.55
C PRO A 271 -13.96 -12.54 6.16
N ALA A 272 -13.61 -13.40 7.10
CA ALA A 272 -12.67 -14.50 6.90
C ALA A 272 -13.21 -15.76 7.57
N LEU A 273 -12.88 -16.92 7.00
CA LEU A 273 -13.33 -18.20 7.52
C LEU A 273 -12.80 -18.41 8.95
N ASN A 274 -13.70 -18.80 9.86
CA ASN A 274 -13.37 -19.15 11.25
C ASN A 274 -12.60 -18.04 12.02
N ALA A 275 -12.90 -16.78 11.70
CA ALA A 275 -12.35 -15.59 12.35
C ALA A 275 -13.47 -14.78 13.03
N PRO A 276 -13.72 -14.98 14.34
CA PRO A 276 -14.90 -14.45 15.04
C PRO A 276 -15.13 -12.94 14.91
N ALA A 277 -14.07 -12.14 15.05
CA ALA A 277 -14.17 -10.68 14.97
C ALA A 277 -14.40 -10.16 13.55
N SER A 278 -14.16 -10.97 12.53
CA SER A 278 -14.45 -10.62 11.13
C SER A 278 -15.90 -10.88 10.73
N GLN A 279 -16.59 -11.77 11.45
CA GLN A 279 -18.00 -12.10 11.22
C GLN A 279 -18.93 -11.06 11.84
N ASN A 280 -18.53 -10.49 12.98
CA ASN A 280 -19.20 -9.38 13.64
C ASN A 280 -18.19 -8.27 13.90
N ILE A 281 -18.04 -7.37 12.92
CA ILE A 281 -17.04 -6.31 12.94
C ILE A 281 -17.34 -5.36 14.12
N PRO A 282 -16.43 -5.22 15.11
CA PRO A 282 -16.71 -4.45 16.32
C PRO A 282 -17.02 -2.96 16.08
N HIS A 283 -16.27 -2.32 15.19
CA HIS A 283 -16.37 -0.89 14.90
C HIS A 283 -16.45 -0.66 13.39
N GLN A 284 -17.50 -1.18 12.75
CA GLN A 284 -17.65 -1.14 11.30
C GLN A 284 -17.50 0.28 10.73
N VAL A 285 -16.63 0.43 9.73
CA VAL A 285 -16.38 1.70 9.05
C VAL A 285 -17.23 1.77 7.79
N SER A 286 -18.17 2.72 7.75
CA SER A 286 -19.03 2.96 6.59
C SER A 286 -18.22 3.43 5.38
N ASP A 287 -18.76 3.30 4.16
CA ASP A 287 -18.08 3.82 2.96
C ASP A 287 -17.91 5.33 3.01
N ARG A 288 -18.86 6.06 3.62
CA ARG A 288 -18.76 7.51 3.84
C ARG A 288 -17.56 7.84 4.72
N ASP A 289 -17.42 7.16 5.85
CA ASP A 289 -16.33 7.40 6.79
C ASP A 289 -14.98 6.89 6.25
N PHE A 290 -15.00 5.83 5.44
CA PHE A 290 -13.81 5.36 4.75
C PHE A 290 -13.30 6.36 3.70
N LYS A 291 -14.19 6.96 2.91
CA LYS A 291 -13.83 8.07 2.00
C LYS A 291 -13.24 9.25 2.79
N LYS A 292 -13.89 9.64 3.90
CA LYS A 292 -13.42 10.71 4.79
C LYS A 292 -12.01 10.40 5.31
N LEU A 293 -11.77 9.23 5.90
CA LEU A 293 -10.46 8.92 6.48
C LEU A 293 -9.35 8.87 5.42
N VAL A 294 -9.64 8.43 4.20
CA VAL A 294 -8.66 8.44 3.11
C VAL A 294 -8.24 9.85 2.76
N ALA A 295 -9.22 10.74 2.60
CA ALA A 295 -8.97 12.15 2.33
C ALA A 295 -8.20 12.84 3.47
N VAL A 296 -8.57 12.55 4.72
CA VAL A 296 -7.87 13.10 5.90
C VAL A 296 -6.40 12.65 5.95
N ILE A 297 -6.11 11.36 5.74
CA ILE A 297 -4.73 10.86 5.75
C ILE A 297 -3.92 11.53 4.64
N ARG A 298 -4.47 11.67 3.43
CA ARG A 298 -3.80 12.37 2.32
C ARG A 298 -3.48 13.83 2.67
N CYS A 299 -4.41 14.54 3.31
CA CYS A 299 -4.17 15.90 3.80
C CYS A 299 -3.07 15.97 4.86
N ALA A 300 -3.03 15.00 5.77
CA ALA A 300 -2.15 15.02 6.94
C ALA A 300 -0.70 14.62 6.62
N VAL A 301 -0.49 13.65 5.74
CA VAL A 301 0.84 13.11 5.37
C VAL A 301 0.99 13.08 3.85
N PRO A 302 1.17 14.25 3.22
CA PRO A 302 1.02 14.43 1.78
C PRO A 302 2.02 13.61 0.95
N TYR A 303 3.23 13.36 1.46
CA TYR A 303 4.29 12.63 0.74
C TYR A 303 4.28 11.11 0.98
N THR A 304 3.52 10.64 1.96
CA THR A 304 3.39 9.20 2.24
C THR A 304 2.42 8.55 1.26
N GLY A 305 2.87 7.49 0.60
CA GLY A 305 2.03 6.71 -0.30
C GLY A 305 0.89 6.03 0.43
N MET A 306 -0.28 5.91 -0.20
CA MET A 306 -1.42 5.19 0.35
C MET A 306 -1.73 3.95 -0.48
N ILE A 307 -1.81 2.80 0.18
CA ILE A 307 -2.05 1.50 -0.43
C ILE A 307 -3.52 1.10 -0.25
N LEU A 308 -4.21 0.82 -1.36
CA LEU A 308 -5.56 0.24 -1.39
C LEU A 308 -5.53 -1.16 -2.01
N SER A 309 -6.07 -2.14 -1.28
CA SER A 309 -6.12 -3.54 -1.73
C SER A 309 -7.46 -3.89 -2.41
N THR A 310 -7.55 -5.09 -2.97
CA THR A 310 -8.77 -5.72 -3.52
C THR A 310 -9.80 -6.14 -2.44
N ARG A 311 -9.62 -5.64 -1.20
CA ARG A 311 -10.63 -5.73 -0.13
C ARG A 311 -11.87 -4.93 -0.46
N GLU A 312 -11.77 -3.88 -1.27
CA GLU A 312 -12.87 -2.97 -1.58
C GLU A 312 -13.50 -3.25 -2.95
N PRO A 313 -14.82 -3.05 -3.12
CA PRO A 313 -15.48 -3.19 -4.40
C PRO A 313 -15.00 -2.12 -5.38
N HIS A 314 -15.07 -2.41 -6.68
CA HIS A 314 -14.42 -1.58 -7.70
C HIS A 314 -14.96 -0.15 -7.73
N GLU A 315 -16.26 0.06 -7.51
CA GLU A 315 -16.89 1.39 -7.50
C GLU A 315 -16.28 2.27 -6.41
N LEU A 316 -16.15 1.71 -5.19
CA LEU A 316 -15.53 2.42 -4.09
C LEU A 316 -14.04 2.67 -4.36
N ARG A 317 -13.32 1.70 -4.94
CA ARG A 317 -11.91 1.88 -5.30
C ARG A 317 -11.74 3.06 -6.25
N SER A 318 -12.55 3.14 -7.31
CA SER A 318 -12.53 4.21 -8.30
C SER A 318 -12.76 5.59 -7.67
N GLU A 319 -13.70 5.69 -6.71
CA GLU A 319 -13.90 6.95 -5.97
C GLU A 319 -12.67 7.31 -5.13
N LEU A 320 -12.08 6.35 -4.42
CA LEU A 320 -10.95 6.57 -3.52
C LEU A 320 -9.67 6.98 -4.26
N PHE A 321 -9.53 6.66 -5.55
CA PHE A 321 -8.41 7.15 -6.36
C PHE A 321 -8.35 8.69 -6.32
N ASN A 322 -9.50 9.36 -6.34
CA ASN A 322 -9.58 10.81 -6.29
C ASN A 322 -9.29 11.40 -4.90
N TYR A 323 -9.26 10.58 -3.84
CA TYR A 323 -9.15 11.07 -2.46
C TYR A 323 -7.79 10.82 -1.82
N GLY A 324 -6.85 10.20 -2.54
CA GLY A 324 -5.46 10.14 -2.09
C GLY A 324 -4.73 8.82 -2.34
N ILE A 325 -5.38 7.79 -2.86
CA ILE A 325 -4.72 6.51 -3.13
C ILE A 325 -3.63 6.68 -4.19
N SER A 326 -2.44 6.12 -3.92
CA SER A 326 -1.28 6.20 -4.83
C SER A 326 -0.81 4.84 -5.32
N GLN A 327 -1.12 3.77 -4.58
CA GLN A 327 -0.75 2.40 -4.96
C GLN A 327 -1.95 1.47 -4.78
N ILE A 328 -2.11 0.52 -5.71
CA ILE A 328 -3.22 -0.43 -5.69
C ILE A 328 -2.76 -1.84 -6.03
N SER A 329 -3.39 -2.84 -5.42
CA SER A 329 -3.24 -4.22 -5.88
C SER A 329 -4.21 -4.51 -7.04
N ALA A 330 -3.79 -5.28 -8.05
CA ALA A 330 -4.65 -5.70 -9.16
C ALA A 330 -4.45 -7.21 -9.44
N GLY A 331 -5.50 -7.89 -9.93
CA GLY A 331 -5.44 -9.33 -10.20
C GLY A 331 -5.09 -10.20 -8.96
N SER A 332 -5.33 -9.69 -7.75
CA SER A 332 -4.83 -10.28 -6.51
C SER A 332 -5.34 -11.70 -6.25
N LYS A 333 -4.47 -12.54 -5.70
CA LYS A 333 -4.83 -13.81 -5.08
C LYS A 333 -4.42 -13.78 -3.60
N THR A 334 -5.32 -14.19 -2.71
CA THR A 334 -5.12 -14.11 -1.25
C THR A 334 -4.93 -15.46 -0.59
N ASN A 335 -4.85 -16.53 -1.38
CA ASN A 335 -4.56 -17.91 -0.99
C ASN A 335 -3.14 -18.31 -1.43
N ILE A 336 -2.62 -19.39 -0.84
CA ILE A 336 -1.28 -19.91 -1.12
C ILE A 336 -1.29 -20.64 -2.47
N GLY A 337 -0.44 -20.23 -3.42
CA GLY A 337 -0.42 -20.83 -4.76
C GLY A 337 -1.59 -20.41 -5.65
N GLY A 338 -2.27 -19.31 -5.29
CA GLY A 338 -3.51 -18.90 -5.93
C GLY A 338 -3.37 -18.42 -7.38
N TYR A 339 -2.18 -17.99 -7.82
CA TYR A 339 -1.98 -17.52 -9.19
C TYR A 339 -1.97 -18.69 -10.17
N LYS A 340 -1.23 -19.77 -9.87
CA LYS A 340 -1.20 -21.01 -10.65
C LYS A 340 -2.56 -21.71 -10.62
N GLN A 341 -3.21 -21.78 -9.45
CA GLN A 341 -4.53 -22.40 -9.33
C GLN A 341 -5.59 -21.70 -10.19
N ALA A 342 -5.53 -20.37 -10.28
CA ALA A 342 -6.45 -19.61 -11.12
C ALA A 342 -6.32 -19.93 -12.62
N LEU A 343 -5.12 -20.32 -13.09
CA LEU A 343 -4.93 -20.81 -14.47
C LEU A 343 -5.67 -22.14 -14.72
N GLY A 344 -5.88 -22.94 -13.67
CA GLY A 344 -6.61 -24.21 -13.72
C GLY A 344 -8.10 -24.11 -13.34
N GLY A 345 -8.62 -22.91 -13.04
CA GLY A 345 -10.02 -22.71 -12.64
C GLY A 345 -10.36 -23.08 -11.20
N PHE A 346 -9.36 -23.30 -10.34
CA PHE A 346 -9.56 -23.63 -8.92
C PHE A 346 -9.41 -22.38 -8.02
N SER A 347 -10.23 -22.29 -6.96
CA SER A 347 -10.12 -21.22 -5.96
C SER A 347 -10.17 -21.81 -4.55
N GLU A 348 -9.06 -21.73 -3.83
CA GLU A 348 -9.00 -22.03 -2.40
C GLU A 348 -9.43 -20.83 -1.54
N ILE A 349 -9.59 -21.08 -0.24
CA ILE A 349 -9.98 -20.10 0.76
C ILE A 349 -8.76 -19.22 1.08
N GLY A 350 -8.84 -17.93 0.73
CA GLY A 350 -7.81 -16.94 1.03
C GLY A 350 -7.81 -16.44 2.48
N GLN A 351 -6.86 -15.56 2.80
CA GLN A 351 -6.76 -14.90 4.12
C GLN A 351 -8.03 -14.12 4.50
N PHE A 352 -8.73 -13.56 3.51
CA PHE A 352 -9.99 -12.82 3.59
C PHE A 352 -10.73 -12.87 2.25
N SER A 353 -12.03 -12.57 2.26
CA SER A 353 -12.83 -12.49 1.02
C SER A 353 -12.47 -11.27 0.17
N LEU A 354 -12.16 -11.50 -1.10
CA LEU A 354 -11.97 -10.46 -2.11
C LEU A 354 -13.30 -9.81 -2.48
N ASN A 355 -13.29 -8.49 -2.71
CA ASN A 355 -14.45 -7.76 -3.26
C ASN A 355 -14.15 -7.13 -4.63
N ASP A 356 -12.91 -7.22 -5.10
CA ASP A 356 -12.56 -6.97 -6.49
C ASP A 356 -11.81 -8.18 -7.03
N CYS A 357 -12.52 -9.00 -7.81
CA CYS A 357 -12.03 -10.25 -8.40
C CYS A 357 -11.65 -10.09 -9.88
N ARG A 358 -11.67 -8.85 -10.40
CA ARG A 358 -11.29 -8.55 -11.79
C ARG A 358 -9.83 -8.94 -12.03
N THR A 359 -9.55 -9.32 -13.26
CA THR A 359 -8.19 -9.57 -13.76
C THR A 359 -7.34 -8.28 -13.70
N SER A 360 -6.02 -8.44 -13.72
CA SER A 360 -5.10 -7.29 -13.81
C SER A 360 -5.42 -6.40 -15.03
N GLY A 361 -5.70 -7.02 -16.19
CA GLY A 361 -6.06 -6.32 -17.42
C GLY A 361 -7.33 -5.47 -17.30
N GLU A 362 -8.41 -6.01 -16.75
CA GLU A 362 -9.66 -5.27 -16.53
C GLU A 362 -9.47 -4.08 -15.57
N VAL A 363 -8.70 -4.26 -14.50
CA VAL A 363 -8.38 -3.16 -13.56
C VAL A 363 -7.57 -2.07 -14.27
N ILE A 364 -6.57 -2.45 -15.06
CA ILE A 364 -5.74 -1.52 -15.82
C ILE A 364 -6.56 -0.76 -16.85
N GLN A 365 -7.43 -1.45 -17.60
CA GLN A 365 -8.31 -0.82 -18.56
C GLN A 365 -9.24 0.21 -17.89
N ASP A 366 -9.85 -0.15 -16.76
CA ASP A 366 -10.71 0.75 -15.98
C ASP A 366 -9.95 1.99 -15.47
N VAL A 367 -8.74 1.80 -14.95
CA VAL A 367 -7.84 2.90 -14.53
C VAL A 367 -7.57 3.86 -15.69
N ILE A 368 -7.26 3.34 -16.88
CA ILE A 368 -7.02 4.15 -18.09
C ILE A 368 -8.29 4.93 -18.49
N ARG A 369 -9.48 4.28 -18.48
CA ARG A 369 -10.76 4.93 -18.82
C ARG A 369 -11.10 6.09 -17.88
N GLN A 370 -10.70 5.99 -16.61
CA GLN A 370 -10.88 7.06 -15.62
C GLN A 370 -9.85 8.20 -15.78
N GLY A 371 -8.92 8.12 -16.73
CA GLY A 371 -7.90 9.13 -16.96
C GLY A 371 -6.71 9.05 -16.00
N TYR A 372 -6.55 7.92 -15.30
CA TYR A 372 -5.37 7.64 -14.48
C TYR A 372 -4.32 6.87 -15.30
N ILE A 373 -3.05 7.05 -14.96
CA ILE A 373 -1.92 6.35 -15.58
C ILE A 373 -1.55 5.14 -14.70
N PRO A 374 -1.84 3.89 -15.14
CA PRO A 374 -1.30 2.70 -14.51
C PRO A 374 0.23 2.72 -14.60
N SER A 375 0.91 2.51 -13.48
CA SER A 375 2.37 2.54 -13.43
C SER A 375 2.95 1.31 -12.75
N PHE A 376 4.02 0.79 -13.34
CA PHE A 376 4.84 -0.28 -12.76
C PHE A 376 6.22 0.22 -12.34
N CYS A 377 6.36 1.54 -12.17
CA CYS A 377 7.63 2.21 -11.90
C CYS A 377 8.31 1.67 -10.64
N THR A 378 9.62 1.46 -10.75
CA THR A 378 10.53 1.09 -9.66
C THR A 378 11.81 1.94 -9.67
N ALA A 379 11.81 3.06 -10.40
CA ALA A 379 12.98 3.89 -10.63
C ALA A 379 13.62 4.42 -9.34
N CYS A 380 12.81 4.89 -8.37
CA CYS A 380 13.33 5.40 -7.11
C CYS A 380 14.20 4.38 -6.37
N TYR A 381 13.73 3.13 -6.32
CA TYR A 381 14.45 2.03 -5.69
C TYR A 381 15.84 1.80 -6.31
N ARG A 382 15.94 1.90 -7.64
CA ARG A 382 17.19 1.60 -8.37
C ARG A 382 18.16 2.75 -8.46
N LEU A 383 17.64 3.97 -8.37
CA LEU A 383 18.45 5.19 -8.35
C LEU A 383 18.89 5.57 -6.93
N GLY A 384 18.64 4.72 -5.94
CA GLY A 384 18.98 5.00 -4.54
C GLY A 384 18.10 6.07 -3.89
N ARG A 385 17.00 6.49 -4.53
CA ARG A 385 16.04 7.45 -3.97
C ARG A 385 15.12 6.73 -2.97
N VAL A 386 15.67 6.45 -1.79
CA VAL A 386 15.01 5.79 -0.65
C VAL A 386 15.18 6.65 0.60
N GLY A 387 14.29 6.50 1.59
CA GLY A 387 14.40 7.29 2.82
C GLY A 387 14.49 8.81 2.59
N GLU A 388 15.56 9.44 3.09
CA GLU A 388 15.75 10.91 3.06
C GLU A 388 15.88 11.44 1.62
N ASP A 389 16.67 10.77 0.76
CA ASP A 389 16.84 11.14 -0.65
C ASP A 389 15.52 11.17 -1.43
N PHE A 390 14.58 10.27 -1.07
CA PHE A 390 13.23 10.29 -1.62
C PHE A 390 12.46 11.52 -1.12
N MET A 391 12.54 11.81 0.17
CA MET A 391 11.80 12.91 0.79
C MET A 391 12.29 14.28 0.32
N ASP A 392 13.58 14.45 0.05
CA ASP A 392 14.15 15.69 -0.51
C ASP A 392 13.60 16.03 -1.89
N GLN A 393 13.23 15.02 -2.68
CA GLN A 393 12.58 15.23 -3.98
C GLN A 393 11.06 15.32 -3.86
N ALA A 394 10.46 14.57 -2.93
CA ALA A 394 9.03 14.54 -2.73
C ALA A 394 8.51 15.83 -2.09
N LYS A 395 9.17 16.32 -1.02
CA LYS A 395 8.74 17.49 -0.24
C LYS A 395 8.56 18.76 -1.10
N PRO A 396 9.49 19.11 -2.00
CA PRO A 396 9.30 20.28 -2.87
C PRO A 396 8.39 20.02 -4.07
N GLY A 397 7.76 18.84 -4.17
CA GLY A 397 6.91 18.43 -5.30
C GLY A 397 7.68 18.11 -6.58
N LEU A 398 9.01 18.02 -6.53
CA LEU A 398 9.86 17.79 -7.71
C LEU A 398 9.74 16.36 -8.23
N ILE A 399 9.36 15.42 -7.36
CA ILE A 399 9.27 14.00 -7.71
C ILE A 399 8.28 13.73 -8.87
N LYS A 400 7.26 14.57 -9.05
CA LYS A 400 6.30 14.43 -10.16
C LYS A 400 6.96 14.54 -11.53
N LEU A 401 8.04 15.34 -11.63
CA LEU A 401 8.79 15.56 -12.87
C LEU A 401 9.46 14.29 -13.40
N PHE A 402 9.78 13.34 -12.51
CA PHE A 402 10.37 12.05 -12.86
C PHE A 402 9.30 10.96 -12.92
N CYS A 403 8.33 10.99 -12.00
CA CYS A 403 7.40 9.90 -11.85
C CYS A 403 6.34 9.83 -12.96
N GLN A 404 5.94 10.94 -13.57
CA GLN A 404 5.01 10.90 -14.71
C GLN A 404 5.69 10.30 -15.96
N PRO A 405 6.89 10.73 -16.41
CA PRO A 405 7.64 10.05 -17.47
C PRO A 405 7.86 8.55 -17.22
N ASN A 406 8.22 8.18 -15.99
CA ASN A 406 8.38 6.78 -15.60
C ASN A 406 7.06 5.99 -15.63
N ALA A 407 5.92 6.65 -15.35
CA ALA A 407 4.62 6.02 -15.50
C ALA A 407 4.27 5.75 -16.96
N LEU A 408 4.52 6.70 -17.85
CA LEU A 408 4.24 6.54 -19.28
C LEU A 408 5.10 5.46 -19.93
N THR A 409 6.39 5.40 -19.60
CA THR A 409 7.31 4.35 -20.10
C THR A 409 6.90 2.98 -19.60
N THR A 410 6.61 2.82 -18.30
CA THR A 410 6.13 1.52 -17.78
C THR A 410 4.74 1.13 -18.28
N LEU A 411 3.85 2.09 -18.53
CA LEU A 411 2.57 1.82 -19.20
C LEU A 411 2.82 1.33 -20.62
N LYS A 412 3.68 1.99 -21.40
CA LYS A 412 4.00 1.59 -22.77
C LYS A 412 4.55 0.17 -22.87
N GLU A 413 5.42 -0.23 -21.95
CA GLU A 413 5.89 -1.62 -21.83
C GLU A 413 4.69 -2.56 -21.64
N TYR A 414 3.78 -2.23 -20.72
CA TYR A 414 2.60 -3.05 -20.48
C TYR A 414 1.71 -3.18 -21.72
N LEU A 415 1.47 -2.07 -22.43
CA LEU A 415 0.61 -2.05 -23.63
C LEU A 415 1.17 -2.90 -24.78
N ILE A 416 2.49 -3.01 -24.90
CA ILE A 416 3.14 -3.82 -25.94
C ILE A 416 3.16 -5.30 -25.55
N ASP A 417 3.45 -5.60 -24.29
CA ASP A 417 3.79 -6.96 -23.87
C ASP A 417 2.58 -7.78 -23.42
N TYR A 418 1.55 -7.14 -22.84
CA TYR A 418 0.48 -7.85 -22.10
C TYR A 418 -0.95 -7.37 -22.39
N ALA A 419 -1.15 -6.15 -22.92
CA ALA A 419 -2.49 -5.60 -23.12
C ALA A 419 -3.24 -6.26 -24.29
N ASP A 420 -4.56 -6.39 -24.15
CA ASP A 420 -5.46 -6.61 -25.28
C ASP A 420 -5.55 -5.36 -26.19
N GLU A 421 -6.14 -5.53 -27.38
CA GLU A 421 -6.22 -4.46 -28.39
C GLU A 421 -7.02 -3.23 -27.93
N GLU A 422 -8.07 -3.41 -27.13
CA GLU A 422 -8.86 -2.30 -26.62
C GLU A 422 -8.07 -1.47 -25.60
N THR A 423 -7.44 -2.15 -24.64
CA THR A 423 -6.60 -1.57 -23.60
C THR A 423 -5.40 -0.87 -24.23
N LYS A 424 -4.80 -1.47 -25.27
CA LYS A 424 -3.74 -0.86 -26.08
C LYS A 424 -4.20 0.46 -26.69
N LYS A 425 -5.33 0.47 -27.40
CA LYS A 425 -5.88 1.69 -28.03
C LYS A 425 -6.11 2.81 -27.00
N LEU A 426 -6.77 2.49 -25.89
CA LEU A 426 -7.05 3.46 -24.81
C LEU A 426 -5.75 3.98 -24.18
N GLY A 427 -4.78 3.09 -23.92
CA GLY A 427 -3.50 3.44 -23.34
C GLY A 427 -2.65 4.34 -24.24
N GLU A 428 -2.61 4.09 -25.55
CA GLU A 428 -1.88 4.95 -26.50
C GLU A 428 -2.51 6.35 -26.63
N GLU A 429 -3.84 6.44 -26.52
CA GLU A 429 -4.52 7.74 -26.44
C GLU A 429 -4.17 8.49 -25.15
N LEU A 430 -4.21 7.80 -24.01
CA LEU A 430 -3.80 8.38 -22.73
C LEU A 430 -2.34 8.85 -22.76
N ILE A 431 -1.41 8.03 -23.28
CA ILE A 431 0.01 8.40 -23.39
C ILE A 431 0.19 9.69 -24.20
N ARG A 432 -0.49 9.81 -25.35
CA ARG A 432 -0.41 11.03 -26.17
C ARG A 432 -0.87 12.27 -25.41
N LYS A 433 -2.02 12.19 -24.73
CA LYS A 433 -2.55 13.29 -23.91
C LYS A 433 -1.59 13.67 -22.76
N GLU A 434 -1.05 12.67 -22.07
CA GLU A 434 -0.19 12.89 -20.90
C GLU A 434 1.22 13.38 -21.27
N LEU A 435 1.71 13.09 -22.47
CA LEU A 435 2.96 13.68 -22.96
C LEU A 435 2.87 15.21 -23.06
N GLU A 436 1.70 15.74 -23.43
CA GLU A 436 1.47 17.18 -23.57
C GLU A 436 1.49 17.91 -22.22
N THR A 437 1.17 17.21 -21.12
CA THR A 437 1.13 17.78 -19.77
C THR A 437 2.50 17.82 -19.08
N ILE A 438 3.54 17.17 -19.64
CA ILE A 438 4.91 17.24 -19.12
C ILE A 438 5.46 18.67 -19.33
N PRO A 439 5.72 19.44 -18.26
CA PRO A 439 6.05 20.86 -18.38
C PRO A 439 7.46 21.12 -18.92
N ASN A 440 8.41 20.23 -18.65
CA ASN A 440 9.80 20.37 -19.09
C ASN A 440 9.99 19.76 -20.48
N GLU A 441 10.31 20.59 -21.47
CA GLU A 441 10.44 20.15 -22.87
C GLU A 441 11.54 19.10 -23.09
N ASN A 442 12.66 19.19 -22.36
CA ASN A 442 13.76 18.24 -22.50
C ASN A 442 13.35 16.87 -21.95
N ILE A 443 12.66 16.85 -20.81
CA ILE A 443 12.09 15.62 -20.25
C ILE A 443 11.06 15.05 -21.21
N ARG A 444 10.14 15.86 -21.75
CA ARG A 444 9.13 15.43 -22.73
C ARG A 444 9.77 14.80 -23.97
N LYS A 445 10.79 15.45 -24.57
CA LYS A 445 11.53 14.91 -25.72
C LYS A 445 12.20 13.58 -25.40
N LYS A 446 12.83 13.47 -24.24
CA LYS A 446 13.47 12.23 -23.78
C LYS A 446 12.44 11.12 -23.51
N THR A 447 11.26 11.46 -22.99
CA THR A 447 10.16 10.49 -22.82
C THR A 447 9.71 9.95 -24.16
N ILE A 448 9.54 10.81 -25.17
CA ILE A 448 9.19 10.38 -26.54
C ILE A 448 10.26 9.44 -27.11
N GLU A 449 11.55 9.76 -26.91
CA GLU A 449 12.64 8.88 -27.31
C GLU A 449 12.56 7.51 -26.63
N PHE A 450 12.32 7.48 -25.31
CA PHE A 450 12.19 6.23 -24.55
C PHE A 450 10.98 5.41 -25.01
N LEU A 451 9.84 6.05 -25.28
CA LEU A 451 8.66 5.37 -25.82
C LEU A 451 8.96 4.71 -27.18
N ALA A 452 9.67 5.41 -28.08
CA ALA A 452 10.08 4.87 -29.37
C ALA A 452 11.11 3.73 -29.25
N LYS A 453 12.00 3.79 -28.26
CA LYS A 453 12.92 2.69 -27.95
C LYS A 453 12.18 1.46 -27.41
N ILE A 454 11.16 1.66 -26.58
CA ILE A 454 10.33 0.58 -26.06
C ILE A 454 9.57 -0.13 -27.19
N GLU A 455 9.03 0.61 -28.16
CA GLU A 455 8.43 0.04 -29.37
C GLU A 455 9.40 -0.84 -30.17
N LYS A 456 10.70 -0.53 -30.14
CA LYS A 456 11.75 -1.31 -30.80
C LYS A 456 12.26 -2.49 -29.97
N GLY A 457 11.73 -2.70 -28.76
CA GLY A 457 12.08 -3.84 -27.91
C GLY A 457 12.96 -3.50 -26.71
N GLU A 458 13.43 -2.25 -26.53
CA GLU A 458 14.11 -1.87 -25.29
C GLU A 458 13.13 -1.91 -24.10
N ARG A 459 13.61 -2.23 -22.92
CA ARG A 459 12.81 -2.31 -21.70
C ARG A 459 13.56 -1.70 -20.54
N ASP A 460 12.82 -1.38 -19.49
CA ASP A 460 13.30 -0.84 -18.23
C ASP A 460 14.02 0.50 -18.35
N LEU A 461 13.48 1.41 -19.18
CA LEU A 461 13.97 2.77 -19.34
C LEU A 461 13.33 3.69 -18.29
N TYR A 462 14.15 4.40 -17.52
CA TYR A 462 13.69 5.27 -16.44
C TYR A 462 14.50 6.56 -16.28
N PHE A 463 13.88 7.50 -15.57
CA PHE A 463 14.38 8.84 -15.23
C PHE A 463 14.79 8.95 -13.77
#